data_AF-A0A2V8UZJ8-F1
#
_entry.id   AF-A0A2V8UZJ8-F1
#
_cell.length_a   1.000
_cell.length_b   1.000
_cell.length_c   1.000
_cell.angle_alpha   90.00
_cell.angle_beta   90.00
_cell.angle_gamma   90.00
#
_symmetry.space_group_name_H-M   'P 1'
#
loop_
_entity.id
_entity.type
_entity.pdbx_description
1 polymer ?
#
loop_
_entity_poly.entity_id
_entity_poly.type
_entity_poly.pdbx_seq_one_letter_code
_entity_poly.pdbx_strand_id
1 'polypeptide(L)'
;MRRRYIIALGAGSVAYVLILYRFLSYSQRNRLPDSIYLTFAEVALAIGFIVTLGATRGRYRTVAFVLLGICIAHFIVMIVDYRHDPTSHNLGPIEFVALCIYAAPAFLGAVIAQIVDYIRTRRA
;
A
#
# COMPACT_ATOMS: atom_id res chain seq x y z
N MET A 1 3.73 -17.30 -9.64
CA MET A 1 2.66 -16.45 -9.05
C MET A 1 2.82 -16.27 -7.53
N ARG A 2 2.92 -17.34 -6.73
CA ARG A 2 3.03 -17.25 -5.25
C ARG A 2 4.11 -16.27 -4.74
N ARG A 3 5.31 -16.28 -5.34
CA ARG A 3 6.40 -15.34 -4.99
C ARG A 3 6.02 -13.87 -5.21
N ARG A 4 5.28 -13.54 -6.28
CA ARG A 4 4.86 -12.15 -6.55
C ARG A 4 3.87 -11.64 -5.50
N TYR A 5 2.98 -12.48 -5.00
CA TYR A 5 2.06 -12.11 -3.93
C TYR A 5 2.79 -11.82 -2.61
N ILE A 6 3.81 -12.63 -2.28
CA ILE A 6 4.64 -12.39 -1.10
C ILE A 6 5.42 -11.08 -1.24
N ILE A 7 6.01 -10.82 -2.42
CA ILE A 7 6.73 -9.56 -2.71
C ILE A 7 5.77 -8.37 -2.61
N ALA A 8 4.58 -8.47 -3.19
CA ALA A 8 3.57 -7.43 -3.13
C ALA A 8 3.12 -7.13 -1.69
N LEU A 9 2.87 -8.17 -0.90
CA LEU A 9 2.54 -8.04 0.52
C LEU A 9 3.67 -7.33 1.27
N GLY A 10 4.91 -7.80 1.12
CA GLY A 10 6.07 -7.17 1.74
C GLY A 10 6.24 -5.71 1.32
N ALA A 11 6.12 -5.40 0.03
CA ALA A 11 6.25 -4.05 -0.50
C ALA A 11 5.19 -3.11 0.09
N GLY A 12 3.94 -3.55 0.19
CA GLY A 12 2.87 -2.78 0.83
C GLY A 12 3.13 -2.50 2.31
N SER A 13 3.52 -3.54 3.07
CA SER A 13 3.86 -3.38 4.49
C SER A 13 5.02 -2.41 4.70
N VAL A 14 6.10 -2.55 3.91
CA VAL A 14 7.28 -1.68 3.99
C VAL A 14 6.91 -0.24 3.64
N ALA A 15 6.14 0.00 2.58
CA ALA A 15 5.71 1.33 2.20
C ALA A 15 4.90 2.02 3.31
N TYR A 16 3.96 1.30 3.93
CA TYR A 16 3.20 1.83 5.07
C TYR A 16 4.12 2.23 6.22
N VAL A 17 5.03 1.33 6.62
CA VAL A 17 5.94 1.55 7.75
C VAL A 17 6.87 2.75 7.50
N LEU A 18 7.43 2.85 6.30
CA LEU A 18 8.43 3.88 5.99
C LEU A 18 7.83 5.26 5.71
N ILE A 19 6.58 5.33 5.20
CA ILE A 19 5.99 6.59 4.75
C ILE A 19 4.97 7.13 5.76
N LEU A 20 4.05 6.28 6.21
CA LEU A 20 2.97 6.71 7.10
C LEU A 20 3.35 6.56 8.57
N TYR A 21 3.90 5.40 8.97
CA TYR A 21 4.27 5.19 10.38
C TYR A 21 5.53 5.96 10.78
N ARG A 22 6.61 5.84 10.00
CA ARG A 22 7.92 6.49 10.22
C ARG A 22 8.53 6.28 11.61
N PHE A 23 8.10 5.22 12.32
CA PHE A 23 8.48 4.97 13.72
C PHE A 23 8.16 6.14 14.67
N LEU A 24 7.11 6.89 14.33
CA LEU A 24 6.57 7.98 15.12
C LEU A 24 5.35 7.53 15.90
N SER A 25 5.08 8.15 17.05
CA SER A 25 3.83 7.92 17.80
C SER A 25 2.63 8.44 17.02
N TYR A 26 1.43 7.96 17.36
CA TYR A 26 0.18 8.42 16.74
C TYR A 26 0.03 9.95 16.73
N SER A 27 0.30 10.60 17.87
CA SER A 27 0.19 12.07 17.99
C SER A 27 1.22 12.83 17.14
N GLN A 28 2.43 12.28 16.97
CA GLN A 28 3.44 12.85 16.09
C GLN A 28 3.04 12.71 14.61
N ARG A 29 2.45 11.58 14.22
CA ARG A 29 1.99 11.34 12.84
C ARG A 29 0.87 12.31 12.44
N ASN A 30 -0.06 12.62 13.35
CA ASN A 30 -1.14 13.58 13.07
C ASN A 30 -0.69 15.04 12.92
N ARG A 31 0.57 15.35 13.26
CA ARG A 31 1.16 16.68 13.03
C ARG A 31 1.93 16.77 11.72
N LEU A 32 2.07 15.65 11.00
CA LEU A 32 2.77 15.65 9.73
C LEU A 32 1.92 16.36 8.66
N PRO A 33 2.56 16.96 7.65
CA PRO A 33 1.84 17.62 6.57
C PRO A 33 1.06 16.60 5.72
N ASP A 34 -0.14 16.98 5.30
CA ASP A 34 -1.04 16.14 4.49
C ASP A 34 -0.40 15.59 3.21
N SER A 35 0.63 16.28 2.69
CA SER A 35 1.47 15.82 1.58
C SER A 35 2.01 14.40 1.72
N ILE A 36 2.14 13.86 2.95
CA ILE A 36 2.59 12.50 3.18
C ILE A 36 1.62 11.47 2.58
N TYR A 37 0.31 11.73 2.62
CA TYR A 37 -0.67 10.84 2.00
C TYR A 37 -0.59 10.87 0.48
N LEU A 38 -0.23 12.02 -0.10
CA LEU A 38 0.05 12.13 -1.54
C LEU A 38 1.30 11.34 -1.92
N THR A 39 2.40 11.48 -1.16
CA THR A 39 3.60 10.67 -1.36
C THR A 39 3.30 9.17 -1.23
N PHE A 40 2.47 8.78 -0.26
CA PHE A 40 2.05 7.39 -0.11
C PHE A 40 1.26 6.89 -1.33
N ALA A 41 0.35 7.70 -1.87
CA ALA A 41 -0.40 7.40 -3.08
C ALA A 41 0.51 7.23 -4.31
N GLU A 42 1.51 8.10 -4.49
CA GLU A 42 2.51 7.99 -5.56
C GLU A 42 3.33 6.70 -5.46
N VAL A 43 3.80 6.38 -4.25
CA VAL A 43 4.55 5.14 -4.00
C VAL A 43 3.66 3.91 -4.20
N ALA A 44 2.39 3.95 -3.77
CA ALA A 44 1.44 2.86 -4.02
C ALA A 44 1.26 2.62 -5.52
N LEU A 45 1.12 3.68 -6.33
CA LEU A 45 1.08 3.60 -7.79
C LEU A 45 2.33 2.92 -8.35
N ALA A 46 3.51 3.40 -7.94
CA ALA A 46 4.79 2.86 -8.41
C ALA A 46 4.94 1.37 -8.06
N ILE A 47 4.62 0.98 -6.81
CA ILE A 47 4.62 -0.42 -6.38
C ILE A 47 3.68 -1.23 -7.25
N GLY A 48 2.42 -0.78 -7.40
CA GLY A 48 1.42 -1.46 -8.21
C GLY A 48 1.88 -1.71 -9.65
N PHE A 49 2.51 -0.71 -10.27
CA PHE A 49 3.13 -0.84 -11.59
C PHE A 49 4.26 -1.87 -11.59
N ILE A 50 5.27 -1.70 -10.73
CA ILE A 50 6.48 -2.53 -10.72
C ILE A 50 6.15 -4.00 -10.45
N VAL A 51 5.35 -4.29 -9.43
CA VAL A 51 5.07 -5.67 -9.00
C VAL A 51 4.20 -6.44 -10.00
N THR A 52 3.41 -5.73 -10.81
CA THR A 52 2.53 -6.32 -11.82
C THR A 52 3.09 -6.29 -13.23
N LEU A 53 4.21 -5.60 -13.47
CA LEU A 53 4.87 -5.61 -14.78
C LEU A 53 5.27 -7.04 -15.18
N GLY A 54 4.98 -7.39 -16.43
CA GLY A 54 5.17 -8.73 -16.98
C GLY A 54 4.24 -9.80 -16.42
N ALA A 55 3.23 -9.45 -15.60
CA ALA A 55 2.29 -10.44 -15.06
C ALA A 55 1.16 -10.72 -16.06
N THR A 56 1.14 -11.89 -16.68
CA THR A 56 0.09 -12.25 -17.66
C THR A 56 -1.24 -12.64 -17.01
N ARG A 57 -1.23 -13.06 -15.73
CA ARG A 57 -2.43 -13.44 -14.96
C ARG A 57 -2.33 -12.94 -13.51
N GLY A 58 -3.47 -12.66 -12.89
CA GLY A 58 -3.55 -12.34 -11.46
C GLY A 58 -3.00 -10.95 -11.06
N ARG A 59 -2.97 -9.97 -11.97
CA ARG A 59 -2.52 -8.59 -11.68
C ARG A 59 -3.27 -7.98 -10.50
N TYR A 60 -4.59 -7.94 -10.59
CA TYR A 60 -5.44 -7.38 -9.52
C TYR A 60 -5.33 -8.14 -8.21
N ARG A 61 -5.13 -9.46 -8.26
CA ARG A 61 -4.80 -10.25 -7.06
C ARG A 61 -3.47 -9.81 -6.45
N THR A 62 -2.45 -9.57 -7.27
CA THR A 62 -1.14 -9.07 -6.81
C THR A 62 -1.29 -7.72 -6.11
N VAL A 63 -2.08 -6.80 -6.67
CA VAL A 63 -2.37 -5.50 -6.03
C VAL A 63 -3.14 -5.69 -4.72
N ALA A 64 -4.12 -6.61 -4.67
CA ALA A 64 -4.82 -6.92 -3.42
C ALA A 64 -3.86 -7.40 -2.31
N PHE A 65 -2.78 -8.10 -2.65
CA PHE A 65 -1.73 -8.43 -1.69
C PHE A 65 -0.92 -7.20 -1.22
N VAL A 66 -0.71 -6.19 -2.06
CA VAL A 66 -0.12 -4.89 -1.63
C VAL A 66 -1.00 -4.25 -0.56
N LEU A 67 -2.30 -4.13 -0.83
CA LEU A 67 -3.26 -3.57 0.14
C LEU A 67 -3.32 -4.39 1.42
N LEU A 68 -3.32 -5.72 1.31
CA LEU A 68 -3.29 -6.60 2.47
C LEU A 68 -2.03 -6.36 3.33
N GLY A 69 -0.87 -6.17 2.69
CA GLY A 69 0.38 -5.83 3.38
C GLY A 69 0.29 -4.50 4.14
N ILE A 70 -0.30 -3.48 3.53
CA ILE A 70 -0.57 -2.17 4.16
C ILE A 70 -1.48 -2.35 5.39
N CYS A 71 -2.60 -3.06 5.23
CA CYS A 71 -3.55 -3.29 6.31
C CYS A 71 -2.94 -4.08 7.47
N ILE A 72 -2.16 -5.14 7.19
CA ILE A 72 -1.48 -5.92 8.24
C ILE A 72 -0.49 -5.02 9.00
N ALA A 73 0.32 -4.23 8.29
CA ALA A 73 1.28 -3.34 8.94
C ALA A 73 0.58 -2.27 9.79
N HIS A 74 -0.51 -1.68 9.29
CA HIS A 74 -1.33 -0.74 10.04
C HIS A 74 -1.95 -1.37 11.28
N PHE A 75 -2.50 -2.59 11.17
CA PHE A 75 -3.06 -3.31 12.31
C PHE A 75 -2.02 -3.59 13.39
N ILE A 76 -0.80 -4.00 13.01
CA ILE A 76 0.31 -4.21 13.96
C ILE A 76 0.67 -2.89 14.65
N VAL A 77 0.80 -1.80 13.89
CA VAL A 77 1.08 -0.46 14.45
C VAL A 77 -0.02 -0.04 15.42
N MET A 78 -1.29 -0.25 15.07
CA MET A 78 -2.42 0.05 15.92
C MET A 78 -2.34 -0.72 17.25
N ILE A 79 -2.01 -2.02 17.24
CA ILE A 79 -1.80 -2.79 18.48
C ILE A 79 -0.67 -2.20 19.33
N VAL A 80 0.43 -1.79 18.70
CA VAL A 80 1.57 -1.19 19.41
C VAL A 80 1.18 0.15 20.03
N ASP A 81 0.49 1.01 19.29
CA ASP A 81 0.06 2.32 19.77
C ASP A 81 -1.00 2.19 20.87
N TYR A 82 -1.93 1.23 20.76
CA TYR A 82 -2.95 0.98 21.78
C TYR A 82 -2.36 0.57 23.14
N ARG A 83 -1.19 -0.08 23.15
CA ARG A 83 -0.46 -0.41 24.39
C ARG A 83 0.11 0.81 25.10
N HIS A 84 0.35 1.90 24.37
CA HIS A 84 0.88 3.15 24.91
C HIS A 84 -0.24 4.16 25.21
N ASP A 85 -1.23 4.24 24.34
CA ASP A 85 -2.40 5.12 24.47
C ASP A 85 -3.64 4.43 23.89
N PRO A 86 -4.57 3.94 24.74
CA PRO A 86 -5.81 3.30 24.30
C PRO A 86 -6.74 4.21 23.48
N THR A 87 -6.52 5.53 23.48
CA THR A 87 -7.35 6.50 22.75
C THR A 87 -6.81 6.82 21.35
N SER A 88 -5.63 6.30 21.00
CA SER A 88 -4.91 6.63 19.77
C SER A 88 -5.62 6.24 18.47
N HIS A 89 -6.49 5.23 18.46
CA HIS A 89 -7.15 4.76 17.23
C HIS A 89 -8.67 4.73 17.38
N ASN A 90 -9.24 5.86 17.81
CA ASN A 90 -10.68 6.02 18.03
C ASN A 90 -11.53 5.90 16.74
N LEU A 91 -10.90 6.06 15.56
CA LEU A 91 -11.54 5.90 14.26
C LEU A 91 -11.43 4.48 13.71
N GLY A 92 -10.78 3.54 14.42
CA GLY A 92 -10.84 2.13 14.04
C GLY A 92 -12.30 1.65 13.99
N PRO A 93 -12.78 0.98 12.90
CA PRO A 93 -12.05 0.44 11.75
C PRO A 93 -12.03 1.33 10.49
N ILE A 94 -12.60 2.54 10.54
CA ILE A 94 -12.72 3.46 9.38
C ILE A 94 -11.35 3.83 8.80
N GLU A 95 -10.30 3.86 9.63
CA GLU A 95 -8.91 4.09 9.21
C GLU A 95 -8.46 3.12 8.10
N PHE A 96 -8.91 1.86 8.13
CA PHE A 96 -8.62 0.88 7.07
C PHE A 96 -9.27 1.23 5.74
N VAL A 97 -10.47 1.82 5.77
CA VAL A 97 -11.16 2.30 4.56
C VAL A 97 -10.38 3.45 3.94
N ALA A 98 -9.93 4.40 4.77
CA ALA A 98 -9.10 5.50 4.31
C ALA A 98 -7.79 4.99 3.67
N LEU A 99 -7.14 4.00 4.28
CA LEU A 99 -5.94 3.37 3.71
C LEU A 99 -6.21 2.69 2.37
N CYS A 100 -7.35 2.00 2.21
CA CYS A 100 -7.74 1.42 0.92
C CYS A 100 -7.93 2.49 -0.16
N ILE A 101 -8.49 3.66 0.20
CA ILE A 101 -8.63 4.80 -0.73
C ILE A 101 -7.26 5.35 -1.11
N TYR A 102 -6.38 5.61 -0.14
CA TYR A 102 -5.03 6.13 -0.41
C TYR A 102 -4.14 5.13 -1.15
N ALA A 103 -4.37 3.83 -0.99
CA ALA A 103 -3.65 2.78 -1.71
C ALA A 103 -4.27 2.43 -3.07
N ALA A 104 -5.46 2.96 -3.40
CA ALA A 104 -6.14 2.71 -4.68
C ALA A 104 -5.27 3.01 -5.92
N PRO A 105 -4.36 4.01 -5.94
CA PRO A 105 -3.45 4.24 -7.06
C PRO A 105 -2.58 3.02 -7.43
N ALA A 106 -2.36 2.06 -6.53
CA ALA A 106 -1.69 0.80 -6.87
C ALA A 106 -2.45 0.01 -7.97
N PHE A 107 -3.79 0.09 -8.00
CA PHE A 107 -4.58 -0.51 -9.07
C PHE A 107 -4.35 0.21 -10.40
N LEU A 108 -4.25 1.54 -10.38
CA LEU A 108 -3.92 2.32 -11.57
C LEU A 108 -2.53 1.95 -12.11
N GLY A 109 -1.53 1.81 -11.22
CA GLY A 109 -0.20 1.31 -11.58
C GLY A 109 -0.27 -0.04 -12.29
N ALA A 110 -1.11 -0.96 -11.83
CA ALA A 110 -1.30 -2.25 -12.48
C ALA A 110 -1.96 -2.18 -13.86
N VAL A 111 -2.90 -1.25 -14.06
CA VAL A 111 -3.50 -0.97 -15.38
C VAL A 111 -2.43 -0.42 -16.32
N ILE A 112 -1.59 0.52 -15.88
CA ILE A 112 -0.49 1.07 -16.69
C ILE A 112 0.47 -0.06 -17.09
N ALA A 113 0.83 -0.94 -16.16
CA ALA A 113 1.68 -2.09 -16.46
C ALA A 113 1.05 -3.00 -17.51
N GLN A 114 -0.27 -3.20 -17.48
CA GLN A 114 -0.99 -4.00 -18.47
C GLN A 114 -0.92 -3.38 -19.87
N ILE A 115 -1.11 -2.06 -19.96
CA ILE A 115 -1.00 -1.33 -21.24
C ILE A 115 0.41 -1.45 -21.80
N VAL A 116 1.43 -1.26 -20.96
CA VAL A 116 2.85 -1.39 -21.36
C VAL A 116 3.16 -2.78 -21.89
N ASP A 117 2.73 -3.83 -21.18
CA ASP A 117 2.97 -5.21 -21.62
C ASP A 117 2.25 -5.53 -22.93
N TYR A 118 1.02 -5.03 -23.10
CA TYR A 118 0.26 -5.18 -24.34
C TYR A 118 0.97 -4.55 -25.56
N ILE A 119 1.47 -3.32 -25.41
CA ILE A 119 2.23 -2.63 -26.46
C ILE A 119 3.50 -3.42 -26.81
N ARG A 120 4.22 -3.92 -25.81
CA ARG A 120 5.43 -4.72 -26.02
C ARG A 120 5.15 -6.00 -26.80
N THR A 121 4.07 -6.71 -26.48
CA THR A 121 3.70 -7.95 -27.19
C THR A 121 3.23 -7.74 -28.62
N ARG A 122 2.78 -6.53 -28.99
CA ARG A 122 2.39 -6.21 -30.38
C ARG A 122 3.53 -5.72 -31.27
N ARG A 123 4.67 -5.35 -30.67
CA ARG A 123 5.87 -4.91 -31.39
C ARG A 123 6.88 -6.05 -31.62
N ALA A 124 6.68 -7.19 -30.94
CA ALA A 124 7.44 -8.42 -31.12
C ALA A 124 6.77 -9.29 -32.18
#